data_AF-A0A644VK05-F1
#
_entry.id   AF-A0A644VK05-F1
#
_cell.length_a   1.000
_cell.length_b   1.000
_cell.length_c   1.000
_cell.angle_alpha   90.00
_cell.angle_beta   90.00
_cell.angle_gamma   90.00
#
_symmetry.space_group_name_H-M   'P 1'
#
loop_
_entity.id
_entity.type
_entity.pdbx_description
1 polymer ?
#
loop_
_entity_poly.entity_id
_entity_poly.type
_entity_poly.pdbx_seq_one_letter_code
_entity_poly.pdbx_strand_id
1 'polypeptide(L)'
;MMPSHYVFPGIGQHSKDLIVKKVAEYYGIKTVDLYRKTREREFVEPRQLATSIMKYACGMTHEDLSFEFRQSNGTIWHAKNTVINLYSSNSEYRNRVNEIMEILFPFAEERESILAKMLDPDSDKLKLREGRKVLPQRVRDVSLKTELCNY
;
A
#
# COMPACT_ATOMS: atom_id res chain seq x y z
N MET A 1 19.91 18.70 14.34
CA MET A 1 20.83 18.13 13.33
C MET A 1 20.78 16.62 13.54
N MET A 2 20.21 15.78 12.69
CA MET A 2 20.28 15.66 11.23
C MET A 2 18.94 15.14 10.65
N PRO A 3 18.52 15.53 9.44
CA PRO A 3 17.42 14.86 8.75
C PRO A 3 17.90 13.50 8.22
N SER A 4 17.22 12.42 8.62
CA SER A 4 17.46 11.05 8.15
C SER A 4 17.26 10.96 6.63
N HIS A 5 18.36 11.05 5.88
CA HIS A 5 18.44 10.81 4.44
C HIS A 5 19.35 9.60 4.15
N TYR A 6 19.15 8.48 4.84
CA TYR A 6 19.72 7.21 4.40
C TYR A 6 18.82 6.59 3.33
N VAL A 7 18.98 7.03 2.08
CA VAL A 7 18.53 6.26 0.91
C VAL A 7 19.69 5.37 0.51
N PHE A 8 19.57 4.07 0.77
CA PHE A 8 20.51 3.05 0.29
C PHE A 8 20.34 2.92 -1.22
N PRO A 9 21.37 3.17 -2.05
CA PRO A 9 21.25 3.03 -3.50
C PRO A 9 21.37 1.55 -3.86
N GLY A 10 20.28 0.91 -4.26
CA GLY A 10 20.33 -0.51 -4.68
C GLY A 10 19.00 -1.25 -4.81
N ILE A 11 17.90 -0.67 -4.33
CA ILE A 11 16.54 -1.11 -4.66
C ILE A 11 15.83 0.18 -5.05
N GLY A 12 15.18 0.25 -6.22
CA GLY A 12 14.51 1.45 -6.71
C GLY A 12 13.41 1.91 -5.75
N GLN A 13 13.79 2.66 -4.71
CA GLN A 13 12.86 3.20 -3.73
C GLN A 13 12.26 4.43 -4.36
N HIS A 14 11.11 4.29 -5.02
CA HIS A 14 10.35 5.45 -5.47
C HIS A 14 10.06 6.33 -4.26
N SER A 15 10.44 7.61 -4.34
CA SER A 15 10.28 8.53 -3.21
C SER A 15 8.79 8.78 -3.00
N LYS A 16 8.32 8.58 -1.75
CA LYS A 16 6.94 8.89 -1.36
C LYS A 16 6.54 10.32 -1.73
N ASP A 17 7.49 11.26 -1.61
CA ASP A 17 7.27 12.67 -1.89
C ASP A 17 7.02 12.91 -3.38
N LEU A 18 7.69 12.14 -4.25
CA LEU A 18 7.47 12.19 -5.69
C LEU A 18 6.06 11.71 -6.03
N ILE A 19 5.61 10.61 -5.41
CA ILE A 19 4.26 10.07 -5.62
C ILE A 19 3.20 11.08 -5.20
N VAL A 20 3.32 11.65 -3.99
CA VAL A 20 2.37 12.68 -3.50
C VAL A 20 2.35 13.87 -4.46
N LYS A 21 3.52 14.37 -4.84
CA LYS A 21 3.63 15.55 -5.70
C LYS A 21 2.97 15.31 -7.06
N LYS A 22 3.24 14.16 -7.69
CA LYS A 22 2.70 13.84 -9.02
C LYS A 22 1.20 13.55 -8.99
N VAL A 23 0.71 12.85 -7.97
CA VAL A 23 -0.74 12.66 -7.80
C VAL A 23 -1.42 14.01 -7.53
N ALA A 24 -0.84 14.88 -6.70
CA ALA A 24 -1.38 16.21 -6.46
C ALA A 24 -1.43 17.08 -7.73
N GLU A 25 -0.33 17.10 -8.50
CA GLU A 25 -0.22 17.80 -9.78
C GLU A 25 -1.28 17.33 -10.77
N TYR A 26 -1.49 16.01 -10.90
CA TYR A 26 -2.46 15.44 -11.83
C TYR A 26 -3.91 15.83 -11.48
N TYR A 27 -4.27 15.81 -10.19
CA TYR A 27 -5.62 16.16 -9.74
C TYR A 27 -5.82 17.66 -9.51
N GLY A 28 -4.79 18.50 -9.72
CA GLY A 28 -4.87 19.95 -9.51
C GLY A 28 -5.05 20.37 -8.04
N ILE A 29 -4.67 19.51 -7.09
CA ILE A 29 -4.81 19.77 -5.65
C ILE A 29 -3.46 20.10 -5.01
N LYS A 30 -3.47 20.69 -3.82
CA LYS A 30 -2.22 20.91 -3.07
C LYS A 30 -1.80 19.61 -2.40
N THR A 31 -0.49 19.39 -2.27
CA THR A 31 0.06 18.22 -1.56
C THR A 31 -0.47 18.11 -0.12
N VAL A 32 -0.68 19.24 0.55
CA VAL A 32 -1.23 19.32 1.91
C VAL A 32 -2.67 18.76 1.98
N ASP A 33 -3.45 18.89 0.90
CA ASP A 33 -4.83 18.44 0.85
C ASP A 33 -4.95 16.91 0.76
N LEU A 34 -3.92 16.22 0.24
CA LEU A 34 -3.86 14.75 0.31
C LEU A 34 -3.80 14.25 1.75
N TYR A 35 -3.14 14.97 2.65
CA TYR A 35 -3.02 14.59 4.06
C TYR A 35 -4.19 15.09 4.93
N ARG A 36 -4.99 16.03 4.41
CA ARG A 36 -6.10 16.62 5.15
C ARG A 36 -7.19 15.59 5.41
N LYS A 37 -7.76 15.57 6.62
CA LYS A 37 -8.94 14.75 6.93
C LYS A 37 -10.20 15.39 6.36
N THR A 38 -10.47 15.16 5.07
CA THR A 38 -11.72 15.54 4.39
C THR A 38 -12.41 14.32 3.78
N ARG A 39 -13.74 14.40 3.65
CA ARG A 39 -14.61 13.37 3.05
C ARG A 39 -15.07 13.72 1.64
N GLU A 40 -14.68 14.88 1.13
CA GLU A 40 -14.99 15.31 -0.23
C GLU A 40 -14.31 14.39 -1.25
N ARG A 41 -15.09 13.91 -2.23
CA ARG A 41 -14.67 12.90 -3.19
C ARG A 41 -13.44 13.33 -3.99
N GLU A 42 -13.35 14.62 -4.32
CA GLU A 42 -12.25 15.26 -5.03
C GLU A 42 -10.89 15.07 -4.34
N PHE A 43 -10.87 14.98 -3.00
CA PHE A 43 -9.64 14.76 -2.23
C PHE A 43 -9.49 13.33 -1.73
N VAL A 44 -10.60 12.62 -1.53
CA VAL A 44 -10.59 11.22 -1.08
C VAL A 44 -10.05 10.31 -2.17
N GLU A 45 -10.49 10.48 -3.41
CA GLU A 45 -10.05 9.66 -4.55
C GLU A 45 -8.53 9.72 -4.79
N PRO A 46 -7.88 10.90 -4.92
CA PRO A 46 -6.42 10.96 -5.08
C PRO A 46 -5.67 10.42 -3.86
N ARG A 47 -6.21 10.58 -2.65
CA ARG A 47 -5.61 10.01 -1.43
C ARG A 47 -5.62 8.48 -1.46
N GLN A 48 -6.75 7.87 -1.83
CA GLN A 48 -6.88 6.42 -1.94
C GLN A 48 -5.91 5.88 -2.99
N LEU A 49 -5.80 6.56 -4.14
CA LEU A 49 -4.85 6.19 -5.18
C LEU A 49 -3.39 6.30 -4.68
N ALA A 50 -2.99 7.44 -4.12
CA ALA A 50 -1.65 7.63 -3.58
C ALA A 50 -1.29 6.57 -2.52
N THR A 51 -2.24 6.24 -1.64
CA THR A 51 -2.08 5.20 -0.61
C THR A 51 -1.79 3.84 -1.24
N SER A 52 -2.54 3.47 -2.29
CA SER A 52 -2.34 2.21 -2.99
C SER A 52 -1.01 2.16 -3.75
N ILE A 53 -0.62 3.24 -4.44
CA ILE A 53 0.65 3.29 -5.17
C ILE A 53 1.83 3.19 -4.19
N MET A 54 1.83 3.95 -3.09
CA MET A 54 2.90 3.89 -2.08
C MET A 54 3.05 2.49 -1.46
N LYS A 55 1.93 1.78 -1.25
CA LYS A 55 1.95 0.41 -0.71
C LYS A 55 2.81 -0.51 -1.57
N TYR A 56 2.64 -0.46 -2.89
CA TYR A 56 3.23 -1.41 -3.82
C TYR A 56 4.53 -0.93 -4.46
N ALA A 57 4.65 0.37 -4.72
CA ALA A 57 5.85 0.99 -5.28
C ALA A 57 6.95 1.20 -4.22
N CYS A 58 6.58 1.63 -3.02
CA CYS A 58 7.54 1.85 -1.92
C CYS A 58 7.63 0.65 -0.96
N GLY A 59 6.76 -0.35 -1.09
CA GLY A 59 6.74 -1.53 -0.23
C GLY A 59 6.30 -1.27 1.21
N MET A 60 5.61 -0.15 1.47
CA MET A 60 5.21 0.27 2.83
C MET A 60 4.26 -0.74 3.50
N THR A 61 4.26 -0.82 4.83
CA THR A 61 3.26 -1.62 5.56
C THR A 61 1.94 -0.85 5.73
N HIS A 62 0.88 -1.52 6.19
CA HIS A 62 -0.35 -0.80 6.54
C HIS A 62 -0.13 0.16 7.72
N GLU A 63 0.78 -0.20 8.63
CA GLU A 63 1.14 0.62 9.79
C GLU A 63 1.90 1.88 9.36
N ASP A 64 2.85 1.75 8.43
CA ASP A 64 3.59 2.91 7.89
C ASP A 64 2.64 3.89 7.20
N LEU A 65 1.71 3.38 6.38
CA LEU A 65 0.70 4.21 5.70
C LEU A 65 -0.29 4.84 6.69
N SER A 66 -0.63 4.13 7.77
CA SER A 66 -1.50 4.60 8.86
C SER A 66 -0.87 5.75 9.61
N PHE A 67 0.43 5.65 9.88
CA PHE A 67 1.21 6.72 10.47
C PHE A 67 1.31 7.93 9.54
N GLU A 68 1.61 7.70 8.25
CA GLU A 68 1.79 8.75 7.23
C GLU A 68 0.51 9.55 6.99
N PHE A 69 -0.63 8.88 6.79
CA PHE A 69 -1.92 9.54 6.52
C PHE A 69 -2.73 9.85 7.79
N ARG A 70 -2.27 9.44 8.98
CA ARG A 70 -2.98 9.56 10.26
C ARG A 70 -4.39 8.96 10.22
N GLN A 71 -4.55 7.85 9.52
CA GLN A 71 -5.80 7.11 9.31
C GLN A 71 -5.73 5.74 9.96
N SER A 72 -6.87 5.09 10.22
CA SER A 72 -6.85 3.74 10.79
C SER A 72 -6.45 2.70 9.73
N ASN A 73 -5.88 1.59 10.19
CA ASN A 73 -5.52 0.46 9.31
C ASN A 73 -6.72 -0.04 8.49
N GLY A 74 -7.92 -0.03 9.08
CA GLY A 74 -9.16 -0.36 8.38
C GLY A 74 -9.47 0.61 7.24
N THR A 75 -9.27 1.92 7.44
CA THR A 75 -9.46 2.92 6.38
C THR A 75 -8.51 2.70 5.21
N ILE A 76 -7.26 2.31 5.46
CA ILE A 76 -6.29 2.02 4.40
C ILE A 76 -6.68 0.78 3.62
N TRP A 77 -7.12 -0.27 4.32
CA TRP A 77 -7.62 -1.48 3.69
C TRP A 77 -8.82 -1.18 2.79
N HIS A 78 -9.79 -0.39 3.29
CA HIS A 78 -10.94 0.04 2.49
C HIS A 78 -10.53 0.91 1.31
N ALA A 79 -9.57 1.83 1.47
CA ALA A 79 -9.05 2.66 0.40
C ALA A 79 -8.50 1.82 -0.75
N LYS A 80 -7.64 0.83 -0.46
CA LYS A 80 -7.08 -0.07 -1.46
C LYS A 80 -8.17 -0.85 -2.21
N ASN A 81 -9.10 -1.47 -1.48
CA ASN A 81 -10.19 -2.22 -2.12
C ASN A 81 -11.09 -1.33 -2.96
N THR A 82 -11.30 -0.08 -2.54
CA THR A 82 -12.06 0.90 -3.33
C THR A 82 -11.36 1.17 -4.65
N VAL A 83 -10.03 1.33 -4.66
CA VAL A 83 -9.27 1.54 -5.89
C VAL A 83 -9.34 0.31 -6.81
N ILE A 84 -9.22 -0.91 -6.28
CA ILE A 84 -9.35 -2.16 -7.06
C ILE A 84 -10.76 -2.25 -7.70
N ASN A 85 -11.79 -1.96 -6.93
CA ASN A 85 -13.17 -1.99 -7.40
C ASN A 85 -13.43 -0.90 -8.45
N LEU A 86 -12.92 0.32 -8.24
CA LEU A 86 -13.05 1.41 -9.20
C LEU A 86 -12.27 1.14 -10.49
N TYR A 87 -11.09 0.53 -10.39
CA TYR A 87 -10.28 0.16 -11.55
C TYR A 87 -10.96 -0.90 -12.42
N SER A 88 -11.67 -1.85 -11.80
CA SER A 88 -12.41 -2.90 -12.54
C SER A 88 -13.76 -2.42 -13.07
N SER A 89 -14.45 -1.51 -12.36
CA SER A 89 -15.81 -1.08 -12.71
C SER A 89 -15.89 0.16 -13.61
N ASN A 90 -14.90 1.06 -13.57
CA ASN A 90 -14.93 2.33 -14.28
C ASN A 90 -13.72 2.48 -15.21
N SER A 91 -13.98 2.47 -16.54
CA SER A 91 -12.96 2.62 -17.58
C SER A 91 -12.28 3.99 -17.55
N GLU A 92 -13.00 5.06 -17.24
CA GLU A 92 -12.44 6.41 -17.12
C GLU A 92 -11.47 6.50 -15.93
N TYR A 93 -11.84 5.90 -14.79
CA TYR A 93 -10.94 5.81 -13.64
C TYR A 93 -9.69 4.99 -13.96
N ARG A 94 -9.86 3.85 -14.65
CA ARG A 94 -8.74 3.02 -15.10
C ARG A 94 -7.77 3.78 -16.00
N ASN A 95 -8.27 4.56 -16.96
CA ASN A 95 -7.43 5.38 -17.83
C ASN A 95 -6.65 6.41 -17.02
N ARG A 96 -7.31 7.12 -16.10
CA ARG A 96 -6.64 8.08 -15.20
C ARG A 96 -5.53 7.43 -14.36
N VAL A 97 -5.76 6.24 -13.83
CA VAL A 97 -4.73 5.49 -13.08
C VAL A 97 -3.56 5.14 -14.00
N ASN A 98 -3.82 4.64 -15.21
CA ASN A 98 -2.75 4.30 -16.16
C ASN A 98 -1.92 5.54 -16.55
N GLU A 99 -2.56 6.67 -16.83
CA GLU A 99 -1.87 7.94 -17.14
C GLU A 99 -0.96 8.39 -15.99
N ILE A 100 -1.45 8.34 -14.75
CA ILE A 100 -0.64 8.67 -13.56
C ILE A 100 0.55 7.71 -13.43
N MET A 101 0.34 6.41 -13.67
CA MET A 101 1.39 5.40 -13.61
C MET A 101 2.44 5.61 -14.71
N GLU A 102 2.04 6.03 -15.92
CA GLU A 102 2.97 6.38 -17.00
C GLU A 102 3.84 7.60 -16.64
N ILE A 103 3.25 8.61 -16.00
CA ILE A 103 3.97 9.81 -15.53
C ILE A 103 4.95 9.46 -14.40
N LEU A 104 4.55 8.56 -13.49
CA LEU A 104 5.34 8.18 -12.31
C LEU A 104 6.47 7.20 -12.64
N PHE A 105 6.20 6.25 -13.53
CA PHE A 105 7.06 5.12 -13.83
C PHE A 105 7.26 5.04 -15.34
N PRO A 106 8.35 5.59 -15.88
CA PRO A 106 8.56 5.63 -17.33
C PRO A 106 8.80 4.22 -17.92
N PHE A 107 9.29 3.28 -17.11
CA PHE A 107 9.59 1.91 -17.53
C PHE A 107 8.33 1.01 -17.49
N ALA A 108 8.01 0.37 -18.61
CA ALA A 108 6.81 -0.45 -18.74
C ALA A 108 6.82 -1.68 -17.81
N GLU A 109 7.96 -2.35 -17.67
CA GLU A 109 8.10 -3.56 -16.84
C GLU A 109 7.79 -3.27 -15.35
N GLU A 110 8.26 -2.12 -14.84
CA GLU A 110 8.00 -1.69 -13.47
C GLU A 110 6.51 -1.40 -13.24
N ARG A 111 5.86 -0.72 -14.19
CA ARG A 111 4.42 -0.42 -14.15
C ARG A 111 3.58 -1.69 -14.08
N GLU A 112 3.85 -2.64 -14.97
CA GLU A 112 3.10 -3.89 -15.04
C GLU A 112 3.25 -4.70 -13.74
N SER A 113 4.46 -4.75 -13.16
CA SER A 113 4.70 -5.40 -11.87
C SER A 113 3.91 -4.76 -10.74
N ILE A 114 3.88 -3.42 -10.68
CA ILE A 114 3.16 -2.68 -9.64
C ILE A 114 1.65 -2.83 -9.80
N LEU A 115 1.13 -2.69 -11.03
CA LEU A 115 -0.29 -2.84 -11.34
C LEU A 115 -0.80 -4.25 -11.04
N ALA A 116 -0.04 -5.28 -11.40
CA ALA A 116 -0.39 -6.66 -11.07
C ALA A 116 -0.56 -6.83 -9.55
N LYS A 117 0.46 -6.42 -8.77
CA LYS A 117 0.40 -6.47 -7.29
C LYS A 117 -0.76 -5.66 -6.70
N MET A 118 -1.09 -4.54 -7.33
CA MET A 118 -2.14 -3.63 -6.88
C MET A 118 -3.55 -4.18 -7.12
N LEU A 119 -3.75 -4.91 -8.22
CA LEU A 119 -5.04 -5.49 -8.57
C LEU A 119 -5.28 -6.86 -7.95
N ASP A 120 -4.24 -7.52 -7.43
CA ASP A 120 -4.35 -8.80 -6.75
C ASP A 120 -4.97 -8.63 -5.34
N PRO A 121 -6.24 -9.08 -5.12
CA PRO A 121 -6.93 -8.93 -3.83
C PRO A 121 -6.29 -9.78 -2.71
N ASP A 122 -5.48 -10.78 -3.07
CA ASP A 122 -4.80 -11.68 -2.15
C ASP A 122 -3.32 -11.31 -1.91
N SER A 123 -2.83 -10.23 -2.52
CA SER A 123 -1.43 -9.78 -2.39
C SER A 123 -1.00 -9.56 -0.92
N ASP A 124 -1.89 -9.05 -0.07
CA ASP A 124 -1.64 -8.88 1.36
C ASP A 124 -1.81 -10.19 2.17
N LYS A 125 -2.65 -11.13 1.72
CA LYS A 125 -2.90 -12.40 2.42
C LYS A 125 -1.70 -13.34 2.36
N LEU A 126 -0.89 -13.26 1.29
CA LEU A 126 0.31 -14.06 1.13
C LEU A 126 1.38 -13.68 2.18
N LYS A 127 1.57 -12.38 2.45
CA LYS A 127 2.50 -11.91 3.49
C LYS A 127 2.07 -12.30 4.90
N LEU A 128 0.77 -12.38 5.15
CA LEU A 128 0.19 -12.93 6.39
C LEU A 128 0.42 -14.43 6.53
N ARG A 129 0.75 -15.16 5.47
CA ARG A 129 1.12 -16.59 5.51
C ARG A 129 2.63 -16.77 5.61
N GLU A 130 3.43 -15.92 4.99
CA GLU A 130 4.90 -16.01 5.03
C GLU A 130 5.50 -15.43 6.32
N GLY A 131 4.97 -14.30 6.82
CA GLY A 131 5.30 -13.78 8.17
C GLY A 131 4.75 -14.65 9.30
N ARG A 132 3.80 -15.53 8.96
CA ARG A 132 3.36 -16.66 9.77
C ARG A 132 4.03 -17.95 9.27
N LYS A 133 5.34 -18.07 9.51
CA LYS A 133 5.83 -19.36 10.03
C LYS A 133 5.17 -19.57 11.41
N VAL A 134 3.86 -19.82 11.42
CA VAL A 134 3.22 -20.45 12.56
C VAL A 134 3.87 -21.81 12.62
N LEU A 135 4.52 -22.12 13.74
CA LEU A 135 4.80 -23.51 14.09
C LEU A 135 3.55 -24.33 13.76
N PRO A 136 3.66 -25.40 12.96
CA PRO A 136 2.49 -26.17 12.55
C PRO A 136 1.71 -26.60 13.80
N GLN A 137 0.37 -26.51 13.72
CA GLN A 137 -0.57 -26.79 14.82
C GLN A 137 -0.23 -28.08 15.60
N ARG A 138 0.40 -29.04 14.93
CA ARG A 138 0.87 -30.34 15.46
C ARG A 138 1.88 -30.25 16.61
N VAL A 139 2.56 -29.12 16.81
CA VAL A 139 3.54 -28.93 17.90
C VAL A 139 2.87 -28.43 19.20
N ARG A 140 1.66 -27.87 19.12
CA ARG A 140 0.92 -27.42 20.32
C ARG A 140 0.39 -28.59 21.16
N ASP A 141 0.00 -29.68 20.50
CA ASP A 141 -0.54 -30.86 21.19
C ASP A 141 0.55 -31.75 21.82
N VAL A 142 1.81 -31.58 21.44
CA VAL A 142 2.95 -32.30 22.06
C VAL A 142 3.38 -31.61 23.35
N SER A 143 3.35 -30.27 23.39
CA SER A 143 3.76 -29.52 24.58
C SER A 143 2.78 -29.71 25.75
N LEU A 144 1.47 -29.81 25.48
CA LEU A 144 0.46 -30.01 26.54
C LEU A 144 0.39 -31.45 27.07
N LYS A 145 0.94 -32.43 26.36
CA LYS A 145 1.01 -33.82 26.84
C LYS A 145 2.25 -34.10 27.70
N THR A 146 3.26 -33.25 27.64
CA THR A 146 4.49 -33.44 28.43
C THR A 146 4.39 -32.84 29.84
N GLU A 147 3.44 -31.94 30.07
CA GLU A 147 3.20 -31.35 31.41
C GLU A 147 2.17 -32.09 32.26
N LEU A 148 1.42 -33.05 31.69
CA LEU A 148 0.44 -33.87 32.44
C LEU A 148 0.97 -35.27 32.83
N CYS A 149 2.29 -35.50 32.73
CA CYS A 149 2.92 -36.76 33.14
C CYS A 149 4.04 -36.59 34.18
N ASN A 150 4.16 -35.41 34.77
CA ASN A 150 5.01 -35.18 35.93
C ASN A 150 4.22 -34.39 36.99
N TYR A 151 3.26 -35.05 37.63
CA TYR A 151 2.87 -34.91 39.05
C TYR A 151 1.71 -35.86 39.38
#